data_AF-A0A7W1S8E2-F1
#
_entry.id   AF-A0A7W1S8E2-F1
#
_cell.length_a   1.000
_cell.length_b   1.000
_cell.length_c   1.000
_cell.angle_alpha   90.00
_cell.angle_beta   90.00
_cell.angle_gamma   90.00
#
_symmetry.space_group_name_H-M   'P 1'
#
loop_
_entity.id
_entity.type
_entity.pdbx_description
1 polymer ?
#
loop_
_entity_poly.entity_id
_entity_poly.type
_entity_poly.pdbx_seq_one_letter_code
_entity_poly.pdbx_strand_id
1 'polypeptide(L)'
;LTVADLADTPVQEISTGVPFLFIPIKNMQAIKRIKFRSDIWEQKLSQYGQFFVFTLETTYPTSTVHSRMFGPSMNIAEDAASGAPSGPLGCYLVKYGLVQGNPAKITSEQGFEMGRPSYIHIEIGHSDGAINFVGVGGECVYIGEGFLEI
;
A
#
# COMPACT_ATOMS: atom_id res chain seq x y z
N LEU A 1 17.48 -2.69 0.91
CA LEU A 1 17.07 -3.47 -0.27
C LEU A 1 18.15 -3.35 -1.33
N THR A 2 18.25 -4.34 -2.21
CA THR A 2 19.04 -4.31 -3.44
C THR A 2 18.11 -4.34 -4.64
N VAL A 3 18.62 -4.07 -5.85
CA VAL A 3 17.81 -4.13 -7.08
C VAL A 3 17.22 -5.52 -7.30
N ALA A 4 17.90 -6.59 -6.87
CA ALA A 4 17.42 -7.96 -6.99
C ALA A 4 16.17 -8.27 -6.14
N ASP A 5 15.81 -7.35 -5.23
CA ASP A 5 14.65 -7.49 -4.34
C ASP A 5 13.37 -6.89 -4.93
N LEU A 6 13.48 -6.16 -6.04
CA LEU A 6 12.34 -5.62 -6.75
C LEU A 6 11.65 -6.74 -7.55
N ALA A 7 10.32 -6.67 -7.65
CA ALA A 7 9.58 -7.53 -8.57
C ALA A 7 9.69 -7.01 -10.02
N ASP A 8 9.20 -7.80 -10.96
CA ASP A 8 9.31 -7.49 -12.39
C ASP A 8 8.35 -6.39 -12.87
N THR A 9 7.32 -6.06 -12.07
CA THR A 9 6.40 -4.97 -12.38
C THR A 9 7.02 -3.60 -12.08
N PRO A 10 6.65 -2.53 -12.81
CA PRO A 10 7.37 -1.26 -12.74
C PRO A 10 7.12 -0.50 -11.44
N VAL A 11 8.13 0.21 -10.95
CA VAL A 11 7.93 1.27 -9.95
C VAL A 11 7.15 2.41 -10.62
N GLN A 12 6.05 2.84 -10.01
CA GLN A 12 5.16 3.84 -10.60
C GLN A 12 4.60 4.80 -9.55
N GLU A 13 4.59 6.09 -9.84
CA GLU A 13 3.80 7.05 -9.07
C GLU A 13 2.34 7.00 -9.53
N ILE A 14 1.42 6.93 -8.56
CA ILE A 14 -0.03 6.95 -8.80
C ILE A 14 -0.65 7.92 -7.80
N SER A 15 -1.59 8.74 -8.26
CA SER A 15 -2.32 9.70 -7.43
C SER A 15 -3.82 9.61 -7.67
N THR A 16 -4.58 9.61 -6.58
CA THR A 16 -6.02 9.87 -6.53
C THR A 16 -6.31 11.08 -5.63
N GLY A 17 -5.39 12.05 -5.61
CA GLY A 17 -5.40 13.24 -4.77
C GLY A 17 -4.06 13.45 -4.07
N VAL A 18 -3.48 12.37 -3.53
CA VAL A 18 -2.13 12.34 -2.94
C VAL A 18 -1.25 11.36 -3.73
N PRO A 19 -0.07 11.77 -4.22
CA PRO A 19 0.81 10.91 -5.02
C PRO A 19 1.62 9.95 -4.14
N PHE A 20 1.53 8.66 -4.42
CA PHE A 20 2.35 7.62 -3.79
C PHE A 20 3.22 6.92 -4.83
N LEU A 21 4.49 6.67 -4.50
CA LEU A 21 5.39 5.86 -5.30
C LEU A 21 5.20 4.38 -4.94
N PHE A 22 4.57 3.63 -5.83
CA PHE A 22 4.34 2.19 -5.69
C PHE A 22 5.58 1.40 -6.09
N ILE A 23 6.10 0.60 -5.17
CA ILE A 23 7.32 -0.18 -5.35
C ILE A 23 7.02 -1.66 -5.08
N PRO A 24 6.95 -2.50 -6.12
CA PRO A 24 6.70 -3.91 -5.94
C PRO A 24 7.98 -4.63 -5.48
N ILE A 25 7.83 -5.44 -4.43
CA ILE A 25 8.89 -6.17 -3.76
C ILE A 25 8.67 -7.67 -4.00
N LYS A 26 9.77 -8.37 -4.28
CA LYS A 26 9.75 -9.75 -4.76
C LYS A 26 9.16 -10.75 -3.77
N ASN A 27 9.46 -10.59 -2.47
CA ASN A 27 9.08 -11.57 -1.45
C ASN A 27 8.99 -10.97 -0.04
N MET A 28 8.41 -11.77 0.85
CA MET A 28 8.18 -11.46 2.27
C MET A 28 9.49 -11.22 3.04
N GLN A 29 10.55 -11.96 2.72
CA GLN A 29 11.86 -11.74 3.35
C GLN A 29 12.43 -10.36 3.02
N ALA A 30 12.16 -9.85 1.81
CA ALA A 30 12.57 -8.52 1.38
C ALA A 30 11.76 -7.42 2.04
N ILE A 31 10.43 -7.54 2.08
CA ILE A 31 9.60 -6.49 2.66
C ILE A 31 9.82 -6.32 4.18
N LYS A 32 10.04 -7.42 4.91
CA LYS A 32 10.30 -7.43 6.35
C LYS A 32 11.60 -6.74 6.76
N ARG A 33 12.64 -6.80 5.92
CA ARG A 33 13.94 -6.18 6.23
C ARG A 33 14.04 -4.72 5.83
N ILE A 34 12.99 -4.13 5.26
CA ILE A 34 13.02 -2.72 4.85
C ILE A 34 13.20 -1.85 6.09
N LYS A 35 14.23 -1.00 6.04
CA LYS A 35 14.44 0.12 6.94
C LYS A 35 14.45 1.38 6.08
N PHE A 36 13.47 2.25 6.29
CA PHE A 36 13.40 3.50 5.56
C PHE A 36 14.56 4.42 5.98
N ARG A 37 15.23 5.05 5.01
CA ARG A 37 16.39 5.91 5.21
C ARG A 37 16.04 7.35 4.86
N SER A 38 15.49 8.07 5.85
CA SER A 38 15.03 9.45 5.67
C SER A 38 16.16 10.40 5.23
N ASP A 39 17.39 10.12 5.68
CA ASP A 39 18.59 10.87 5.26
C ASP A 39 18.88 10.74 3.76
N ILE A 40 18.70 9.54 3.20
CA ILE A 40 18.86 9.31 1.76
C ILE A 40 17.70 9.93 0.99
N TRP A 41 16.49 9.84 1.54
CA TRP A 41 15.31 10.45 0.94
C TRP A 41 15.47 11.97 0.82
N GLU A 42 15.84 12.65 1.89
CA GLU A 42 15.99 14.12 1.92
C GLU A 42 17.03 14.59 0.89
N GLN A 43 18.14 13.86 0.76
CA GLN A 43 19.23 14.23 -0.13
C GLN A 43 18.98 13.91 -1.61
N LYS A 44 18.20 12.87 -1.94
CA LYS A 44 18.17 12.30 -3.30
C LYS A 44 16.77 12.09 -3.87
N LEU A 45 15.75 12.00 -3.02
CA LEU A 45 14.41 11.55 -3.40
C LEU A 45 13.31 12.46 -2.85
N SER A 46 13.64 13.69 -2.43
CA SER A 46 12.68 14.64 -1.85
C SER A 46 11.59 15.09 -2.83
N GLN A 47 11.79 14.87 -4.15
CA GLN A 47 10.72 15.01 -5.14
C GLN A 47 9.57 13.99 -4.98
N TYR A 48 9.81 12.85 -4.33
CA TYR A 48 8.80 11.83 -4.05
C TYR A 48 8.31 11.97 -2.61
N GLY A 49 7.00 12.14 -2.44
CA GLY A 49 6.42 12.42 -1.13
C GLY A 49 6.31 11.19 -0.23
N GLN A 50 5.68 10.13 -0.74
CA GLN A 50 5.38 8.92 0.02
C GLN A 50 5.70 7.67 -0.78
N PHE A 51 6.05 6.60 -0.07
CA PHE A 51 6.51 5.34 -0.63
C PHE A 51 5.58 4.23 -0.16
N PHE A 52 4.96 3.55 -1.11
CA PHE A 52 4.09 2.41 -0.85
C PHE A 52 4.74 1.14 -1.41
N VAL A 53 5.33 0.34 -0.53
CA VAL A 53 5.97 -0.92 -0.91
C VAL A 53 4.98 -2.06 -0.70
N PHE A 54 4.96 -3.03 -1.60
CA PHE A 54 4.08 -4.18 -1.47
C PHE A 54 4.69 -5.44 -2.08
N THR A 55 4.21 -6.61 -1.66
CA THR A 55 4.52 -7.90 -2.26
C THR A 55 3.26 -8.76 -2.35
N LEU A 56 3.25 -9.73 -3.26
CA LEU A 56 2.14 -10.69 -3.39
C LEU A 56 2.25 -11.86 -2.39
N GLU A 57 3.39 -12.01 -1.72
CA GLU A 57 3.49 -12.94 -0.59
C GLU A 57 2.80 -12.34 0.64
N THR A 58 2.07 -13.16 1.38
CA THR A 58 1.28 -12.71 2.54
C THR A 58 1.54 -13.59 3.76
N THR A 59 1.30 -13.03 4.93
CA THR A 59 1.35 -13.72 6.21
C THR A 59 0.13 -14.63 6.35
N TYR A 60 -1.04 -14.15 5.92
CA TYR A 60 -2.27 -14.93 5.93
C TYR A 60 -2.73 -15.27 4.51
N PRO A 61 -3.07 -16.53 4.22
CA PRO A 61 -3.56 -16.95 2.89
C PRO A 61 -4.86 -16.27 2.43
N THR A 62 -5.60 -15.65 3.35
CA THR A 62 -6.80 -14.88 3.06
C THR A 62 -6.51 -13.48 2.52
N SER A 63 -5.27 -13.01 2.67
CA SER A 63 -4.79 -11.74 2.13
C SER A 63 -4.31 -11.93 0.69
N THR A 64 -4.40 -10.87 -0.11
CA THR A 64 -3.92 -10.85 -1.50
C THR A 64 -2.54 -10.23 -1.61
N VAL A 65 -2.25 -9.19 -0.80
CA VAL A 65 -0.97 -8.47 -0.82
C VAL A 65 -0.56 -8.07 0.58
N HIS A 66 0.74 -8.01 0.81
CA HIS A 66 1.33 -7.46 2.03
C HIS A 66 1.98 -6.11 1.70
N SER A 67 1.68 -5.07 2.47
CA SER A 67 2.13 -3.72 2.18
C SER A 67 2.67 -2.98 3.38
N ARG A 68 3.49 -1.95 3.10
CA ARG A 68 3.99 -0.97 4.07
C ARG A 68 4.00 0.41 3.43
N MET A 69 3.69 1.45 4.21
CA MET A 69 3.64 2.84 3.74
C MET A 69 4.59 3.70 4.58
N PHE A 70 5.51 4.38 3.91
CA PHE A 70 6.43 5.35 4.51
C PHE A 70 6.09 6.75 3.99
N GLY A 71 5.85 7.70 4.88
CA GLY A 71 5.35 9.04 4.54
C GLY A 71 6.29 10.16 4.99
N PRO A 72 7.54 10.22 4.49
CA PRO A 72 8.54 11.17 5.00
C PRO A 72 8.13 12.63 4.81
N SER A 73 7.47 13.00 3.71
CA SER A 73 7.00 14.38 3.51
C SER A 73 5.84 14.77 4.44
N MET A 74 5.16 13.78 5.03
CA MET A 74 4.11 13.98 6.04
C MET A 74 4.66 13.84 7.46
N ASN A 75 5.98 13.69 7.63
CA ASN A 75 6.63 13.37 8.90
C ASN A 75 6.08 12.07 9.55
N ILE A 76 5.65 11.13 8.71
CA ILE A 76 5.17 9.80 9.13
C ILE A 76 6.30 8.81 8.87
N ALA A 77 6.83 8.23 9.95
CA ALA A 77 7.87 7.21 9.85
C ALA A 77 7.35 5.98 9.09
N GLU A 78 6.21 5.42 9.53
CA GLU A 78 5.49 4.33 8.87
C GLU A 78 4.02 4.36 9.32
N ASP A 79 3.11 4.02 8.41
CA ASP A 79 1.66 4.00 8.66
C ASP A 79 1.10 2.57 8.69
N ALA A 80 0.20 2.31 9.65
CA ALA A 80 -0.31 0.98 9.96
C ALA A 80 -1.42 0.53 9.01
N ALA A 81 -2.23 1.48 8.56
CA ALA A 81 -3.36 1.23 7.67
C ALA A 81 -3.64 2.48 6.83
N SER A 82 -3.27 2.41 5.54
CA SER A 82 -3.30 3.58 4.67
C SER A 82 -4.42 3.48 3.64
N GLY A 83 -5.54 4.17 3.89
CA GLY A 83 -6.67 4.19 2.95
C GLY A 83 -6.37 4.89 1.62
N ALA A 84 -5.69 6.04 1.65
CA ALA A 84 -5.38 6.83 0.46
C ALA A 84 -4.61 6.07 -0.65
N PRO A 85 -3.55 5.30 -0.36
CA PRO A 85 -2.85 4.50 -1.37
C PRO A 85 -3.55 3.18 -1.73
N SER A 86 -4.56 2.75 -0.98
CA SER A 86 -5.18 1.43 -1.18
C SER A 86 -5.99 1.34 -2.48
N GLY A 87 -6.72 2.39 -2.87
CA GLY A 87 -7.38 2.45 -4.17
C GLY A 87 -6.40 2.39 -5.34
N PRO A 88 -5.39 3.29 -5.38
CA PRO A 88 -4.30 3.23 -6.35
C PRO A 88 -3.57 1.88 -6.42
N LEU A 89 -3.34 1.20 -5.28
CA LEU A 89 -2.79 -0.14 -5.23
C LEU A 89 -3.65 -1.13 -6.01
N GLY A 90 -4.97 -1.13 -5.78
CA GLY A 90 -5.89 -1.99 -6.51
C GLY A 90 -5.84 -1.76 -8.02
N CYS A 91 -5.84 -0.49 -8.44
CA CYS A 91 -5.69 -0.12 -9.85
C CYS A 91 -4.37 -0.63 -10.44
N TYR A 92 -3.25 -0.50 -9.70
CA TYR A 92 -1.96 -1.03 -10.11
C TYR A 92 -2.04 -2.55 -10.33
N LEU A 93 -2.58 -3.29 -9.36
CA LEU A 93 -2.63 -4.75 -9.40
C LEU A 93 -3.47 -5.27 -10.58
N VAL A 94 -4.61 -4.64 -10.86
CA VAL A 94 -5.45 -4.97 -12.03
C VAL A 94 -4.76 -4.59 -13.35
N LYS A 95 -4.21 -3.37 -13.44
CA LYS A 95 -3.53 -2.87 -14.66
C LYS A 95 -2.37 -3.78 -15.10
N TYR A 96 -1.60 -4.28 -14.14
CA TYR A 96 -0.46 -5.15 -14.41
C TYR A 96 -0.80 -6.66 -14.38
N GLY A 97 -2.09 -7.02 -14.32
CA GLY A 97 -2.54 -8.42 -14.38
C GLY A 97 -2.13 -9.27 -13.17
N LEU A 98 -1.76 -8.63 -12.06
CA LEU A 98 -1.36 -9.31 -10.82
C LEU A 98 -2.56 -9.84 -10.06
N VAL A 99 -3.73 -9.22 -10.23
CA VAL A 99 -5.01 -9.68 -9.71
C VAL A 99 -6.05 -9.65 -10.83
N GLN A 100 -6.85 -10.70 -10.90
CA GLN A 100 -7.90 -10.88 -11.91
C GLN A 100 -9.29 -10.84 -11.27
N GLY A 101 -10.33 -10.73 -12.10
CA GLY A 101 -11.73 -10.67 -11.69
C GLY A 101 -12.38 -9.32 -12.02
N ASN A 102 -13.72 -9.29 -12.02
CA ASN A 102 -14.51 -8.06 -12.19
C ASN A 102 -15.83 -8.17 -11.40
N PRO A 103 -15.96 -7.49 -10.26
CA PRO A 103 -14.92 -6.68 -9.65
C PRO A 103 -13.75 -7.54 -9.13
N ALA A 104 -12.52 -7.06 -9.26
CA ALA A 104 -11.36 -7.65 -8.61
C ALA A 104 -11.40 -7.33 -7.11
N LYS A 105 -11.30 -8.36 -6.27
CA LYS A 105 -11.34 -8.24 -4.81
C LYS A 105 -9.96 -8.49 -4.23
N ILE A 106 -9.47 -7.54 -3.45
CA ILE A 106 -8.11 -7.52 -2.93
C ILE A 106 -8.18 -7.27 -1.43
N THR A 107 -7.46 -8.06 -0.65
CA THR A 107 -7.23 -7.78 0.77
C THR A 107 -5.75 -7.43 0.97
N SER A 108 -5.47 -6.19 1.34
CA SER A 108 -4.13 -5.74 1.69
C SER A 108 -3.92 -5.88 3.19
N GLU A 109 -2.99 -6.73 3.61
CA GLU A 109 -2.50 -6.75 4.99
C GLU A 109 -1.38 -5.72 5.17
N GLN A 110 -1.50 -4.89 6.20
CA GLN A 110 -0.57 -3.77 6.47
C GLN A 110 -0.31 -3.63 7.98
N GLY A 111 0.82 -3.02 8.35
CA GLY A 111 1.14 -2.65 9.74
C GLY A 111 1.68 -3.81 10.58
N PHE A 112 1.98 -4.95 9.96
CA PHE A 112 2.46 -6.15 10.63
C PHE A 112 3.83 -5.94 11.27
N GLU A 113 4.76 -5.28 10.57
CA GLU A 113 6.10 -4.96 11.07
C GLU A 113 6.07 -3.99 12.27
N MET A 114 4.97 -3.25 12.42
CA MET A 114 4.75 -2.34 13.55
C MET A 114 3.95 -2.97 14.69
N GLY A 115 3.55 -4.25 14.57
CA GLY A 115 2.68 -4.92 15.55
C GLY A 115 1.25 -4.38 15.58
N ARG A 116 0.81 -3.71 14.50
CA ARG A 116 -0.54 -3.14 14.35
C ARG A 116 -1.21 -3.71 13.10
N PRO A 117 -1.44 -5.04 13.05
CA PRO A 117 -1.96 -5.70 11.86
C PRO A 117 -3.34 -5.15 11.50
N SER A 118 -3.48 -4.72 10.25
CA SER A 118 -4.71 -4.18 9.69
C SER A 118 -5.00 -4.84 8.34
N TYR A 119 -6.28 -4.96 8.01
CA TYR A 119 -6.74 -5.49 6.73
C TYR A 119 -7.56 -4.43 6.01
N ILE A 120 -7.14 -4.09 4.80
CA ILE A 120 -7.84 -3.12 3.96
C ILE A 120 -8.43 -3.88 2.77
N HIS A 121 -9.74 -3.79 2.62
CA HIS A 121 -10.48 -4.38 1.53
C HIS A 121 -10.57 -3.39 0.37
N ILE A 122 -10.16 -3.84 -0.80
CA ILE A 122 -10.14 -3.05 -2.02
C ILE A 122 -10.96 -3.78 -3.08
N GLU A 123 -11.85 -3.05 -3.74
CA GLU A 123 -12.67 -3.57 -4.83
C GLU A 123 -12.46 -2.71 -6.09
N ILE A 124 -12.10 -3.34 -7.19
CA ILE A 124 -11.80 -2.66 -8.46
C ILE A 124 -12.71 -3.19 -9.56
N GLY A 125 -13.61 -2.33 -10.04
CA GLY A 125 -14.40 -2.60 -11.23
C GLY A 125 -13.69 -2.09 -12.47
N HIS A 126 -13.71 -2.88 -13.54
CA HIS A 126 -13.14 -2.49 -14.83
C HIS A 126 -13.93 -3.08 -15.99
N SER A 127 -13.92 -2.39 -17.12
CA SER A 127 -14.57 -2.82 -18.36
C SER A 127 -13.76 -2.30 -19.53
N ASP A 128 -13.61 -3.10 -20.58
CA ASP A 128 -12.86 -2.73 -21.79
C ASP A 128 -11.43 -2.22 -21.52
N GLY A 129 -10.79 -2.76 -20.48
CA GLY A 129 -9.45 -2.36 -20.06
C GLY A 129 -9.37 -1.04 -19.29
N ALA A 130 -10.50 -0.39 -19.01
CA ALA A 130 -10.58 0.84 -18.22
C ALA A 130 -11.14 0.58 -16.82
N ILE A 131 -10.55 1.21 -15.80
CA ILE A 131 -11.08 1.20 -14.43
C ILE A 131 -12.34 2.08 -14.39
N ASN A 132 -13.45 1.53 -13.92
CA ASN A 132 -14.73 2.23 -13.81
C ASN A 132 -15.23 2.36 -12.36
N PHE A 133 -14.66 1.59 -11.42
CA PHE A 133 -15.01 1.63 -10.00
C PHE A 133 -13.79 1.35 -9.13
N VAL A 134 -13.65 2.11 -8.04
CA VAL A 134 -12.65 1.91 -7.00
C VAL A 134 -13.35 2.06 -5.64
N GLY A 135 -13.40 0.96 -4.88
CA GLY A 135 -13.91 0.90 -3.52
C GLY A 135 -12.80 0.54 -2.54
N VAL A 136 -12.76 1.22 -1.40
CA VAL A 136 -11.86 0.92 -0.28
C VAL A 136 -12.69 0.85 0.99
N GLY A 137 -12.50 -0.21 1.77
CA GLY A 137 -13.19 -0.42 3.03
C GLY A 137 -12.34 -1.23 4.01
N GLY A 138 -12.86 -1.41 5.21
CA GLY A 138 -12.21 -2.15 6.26
C GLY A 138 -13.12 -2.25 7.49
N GLU A 139 -12.79 -3.15 8.38
CA GLU A 139 -13.48 -3.28 9.66
C GLU A 139 -12.91 -2.28 10.67
N CYS A 140 -13.76 -1.77 11.55
CA CYS A 140 -13.36 -0.93 12.66
C CYS A 140 -13.89 -1.49 13.98
N VAL A 141 -13.16 -1.23 15.05
CA VAL A 141 -13.53 -1.63 16.41
C VAL A 141 -13.64 -0.38 17.26
N TYR A 142 -14.74 -0.25 18.00
CA TYR A 142 -14.92 0.85 18.93
C TYR A 142 -13.92 0.73 20.09
N ILE A 143 -13.14 1.80 20.32
CA ILE A 143 -12.13 1.85 21.39
C ILE A 143 -12.58 2.74 22.55
N GLY A 144 -13.35 3.79 22.28
CA GLY A 144 -13.88 4.69 23.31
C GLY A 144 -14.49 5.97 22.74
N GLU A 145 -15.07 6.77 23.63
CA GLU A 145 -15.68 8.06 23.34
C GLU A 145 -15.34 9.10 24.43
N GLY A 146 -15.55 10.38 24.11
CA GLY A 146 -15.31 11.50 25.01
C GLY A 146 -15.85 12.80 24.42
N PHE A 147 -15.60 13.92 25.11
CA PHE A 147 -16.00 15.26 24.67
C PHE A 147 -14.79 16.20 24.61
N LEU A 148 -14.83 17.17 23.69
CA LEU A 148 -13.86 18.24 23.58
C LEU A 148 -14.60 19.56 23.86
N GLU A 149 -14.17 20.29 24.89
CA GLU A 149 -14.62 21.66 25.11
C GLU A 149 -13.79 22.60 24.23
N ILE A 150 -14.47 23.48 23.49
CA ILE A 150 -13.89 24.43 22.54
C ILE A 150 -14.01 25.83 23.10
#